data_AF-A0A4P9Z663-F1
#
_entry.id   AF-A0A4P9Z663-F1
#
_cell.length_a   1.000
_cell.length_b   1.000
_cell.length_c   1.000
_cell.angle_alpha   90.00
_cell.angle_beta   90.00
_cell.angle_gamma   90.00
#
_symmetry.space_group_name_H-M   'P 1'
#
loop_
_entity.id
_entity.type
_entity.pdbx_description
1 polymer ?
#
loop_
_entity_poly.entity_id
_entity_poly.type
_entity_poly.pdbx_seq_one_letter_code
_entity_poly.pdbx_strand_id
1 'polypeptide(L)'
;VEAMKRNIKQRRHRRYHAVGVNDVLRACRDVLPEAQRQQVDWDSVMEQYGGEKEGEEIDEASDTEDAPSTKNEEDDDDDADDDDGTPASSHPNVGKSSLINSVFGRTVVSASRTPGHTKHFQTLHLSPTLRLCDGPGLVFPSLLPRALQILSGIYNVAQVQEPYTAIHFLAERVPVERVLNLKPPHHTAGDADHDYEWSAWDICEAFAIQRGFMTARGARPDVSRAANQILRMVNMGQVLLSFKPPGFYSKPGYYLKKEIDAQNESALSVD
;
A
#
# COMPACT_ATOMS: atom_id res chain seq x y z
N VAL A 1 33.48 -18.44 -18.86
CA VAL A 1 32.24 -18.12 -19.61
C VAL A 1 31.01 -18.73 -18.93
N GLU A 2 31.04 -18.94 -17.61
CA GLU A 2 30.01 -19.73 -16.93
C GLU A 2 29.76 -19.13 -15.54
N ALA A 3 28.88 -18.14 -15.47
CA ALA A 3 28.15 -17.69 -14.27
C ALA A 3 27.35 -16.41 -14.57
N MET A 4 26.46 -16.47 -15.57
CA MET A 4 25.37 -15.49 -15.68
C MET A 4 24.06 -16.24 -15.55
N LYS A 5 23.83 -16.80 -14.35
CA LYS A 5 22.50 -17.26 -13.97
C LYS A 5 21.62 -16.02 -13.92
N ARG A 6 20.82 -15.83 -14.97
CA ARG A 6 19.72 -14.87 -14.99
C ARG A 6 18.86 -15.18 -13.76
N ASN A 7 18.90 -14.32 -12.75
CA ASN A 7 17.89 -14.29 -11.70
C ASN A 7 16.57 -13.89 -12.38
N ILE A 8 15.88 -14.89 -12.92
CA ILE A 8 14.47 -14.75 -13.29
C ILE A 8 13.78 -14.48 -11.95
N LYS A 9 13.43 -13.21 -11.70
CA LYS A 9 12.59 -12.83 -10.56
C LYS A 9 11.36 -13.74 -10.63
N GLN A 10 11.22 -14.64 -9.66
CA GLN A 10 9.99 -15.42 -9.52
C GLN A 10 8.82 -14.42 -9.45
N ARG A 11 7.91 -14.53 -10.41
CA ARG A 11 6.68 -13.74 -10.44
C ARG A 11 5.93 -14.05 -9.16
N ARG A 12 5.65 -13.02 -8.37
CA ARG A 12 4.87 -13.19 -7.13
C ARG A 12 3.40 -13.29 -7.55
N HIS A 13 2.86 -14.49 -7.50
CA HIS A 13 1.43 -14.71 -7.69
C HIS A 13 0.67 -14.02 -6.55
N ARG A 14 -0.26 -13.12 -6.90
CA ARG A 14 -1.26 -12.63 -5.93
C ARG A 14 -2.43 -13.61 -5.96
N ARG A 15 -2.84 -14.08 -4.78
CA ARG A 15 -4.12 -14.76 -4.59
C ARG A 15 -5.06 -13.77 -3.91
N TYR A 16 -6.23 -13.56 -4.49
CA TYR A 16 -7.30 -12.81 -3.82
C TYR A 16 -8.03 -13.77 -2.88
N HIS A 17 -7.48 -13.96 -1.67
CA HIS A 17 -8.19 -14.63 -0.59
C HIS A 17 -8.86 -13.56 0.28
N ALA A 18 -10.02 -13.09 -0.16
CA ALA A 18 -10.76 -12.03 0.51
C ALA A 18 -11.47 -12.58 1.75
N VAL A 19 -11.05 -12.14 2.94
CA VAL A 19 -11.74 -12.46 4.20
C VAL A 19 -12.76 -11.36 4.50
N GLY A 20 -13.96 -11.75 4.93
CA GLY A 20 -14.99 -10.79 5.37
C GLY A 20 -15.82 -10.15 4.25
N VAL A 21 -15.85 -10.75 3.05
CA VAL A 21 -16.73 -10.27 1.95
C VAL A 21 -18.19 -10.23 2.40
N ASN A 22 -18.65 -11.26 3.13
CA ASN A 22 -19.99 -11.29 3.72
C ASN A 22 -20.23 -10.14 4.71
N ASP A 23 -19.23 -9.75 5.51
CA ASP A 23 -19.36 -8.64 6.46
C ASP A 23 -19.50 -7.31 5.73
N VAL A 24 -18.74 -7.12 4.64
CA VAL A 24 -18.86 -5.95 3.77
C VAL A 24 -20.24 -5.90 3.12
N LEU A 25 -20.72 -7.00 2.53
CA LEU A 25 -22.04 -7.05 1.90
C LEU A 25 -23.17 -6.81 2.90
N ARG A 26 -23.05 -7.33 4.14
CA ARG A 26 -24.01 -7.04 5.22
C ARG A 26 -23.99 -5.57 5.60
N ALA A 27 -22.81 -4.96 5.74
CA ALA A 27 -22.70 -3.53 6.03
C ALA A 27 -23.33 -2.69 4.91
N CYS A 28 -23.10 -3.04 3.64
CA CYS A 28 -23.76 -2.39 2.50
C CYS A 28 -25.28 -2.50 2.58
N ARG A 29 -25.81 -3.71 2.83
CA ARG A 29 -27.26 -3.93 3.04
C ARG A 29 -27.83 -3.04 4.13
N ASP A 30 -27.13 -2.94 5.25
CA ASP A 30 -27.61 -2.26 6.45
C ASP A 30 -27.60 -0.72 6.31
N VAL A 31 -26.71 -0.17 5.48
CA VAL A 31 -26.64 1.27 5.15
C VAL A 31 -27.72 1.69 4.14
N LEU A 32 -28.17 0.77 3.28
CA LEU A 32 -29.17 1.09 2.25
C LEU A 32 -30.56 1.32 2.84
N PRO A 33 -31.33 2.29 2.29
CA PRO A 33 -32.74 2.48 2.60
C PRO A 33 -33.55 1.20 2.39
N GLU A 34 -34.62 1.03 3.18
CA GLU A 34 -35.43 -0.20 3.18
C GLU A 34 -36.00 -0.56 1.80
N ALA A 35 -36.43 0.45 1.02
CA ALA A 35 -36.95 0.25 -0.33
C ALA A 35 -35.91 -0.33 -1.31
N GLN A 36 -34.64 0.09 -1.20
CA GLN A 36 -33.55 -0.43 -2.03
C GLN A 36 -33.06 -1.79 -1.52
N ARG A 37 -33.07 -1.98 -0.19
CA ARG A 37 -32.68 -3.25 0.44
C ARG A 37 -33.51 -4.43 -0.06
N GLN A 38 -34.82 -4.24 -0.24
CA GLN A 38 -35.75 -5.28 -0.68
C GLN A 38 -35.63 -5.64 -2.17
N GLN A 39 -34.96 -4.82 -2.98
CA GLN A 39 -34.76 -5.07 -4.41
C GLN A 39 -33.61 -6.04 -4.71
N VAL A 40 -32.74 -6.27 -3.72
CA VAL A 40 -31.55 -7.11 -3.86
C VAL A 40 -31.77 -8.40 -3.08
N ASP A 41 -31.59 -9.52 -3.77
CA ASP A 41 -31.51 -10.84 -3.14
C ASP A 41 -30.13 -10.99 -2.47
N TRP A 42 -30.02 -10.48 -1.24
CA TRP A 42 -28.77 -10.45 -0.48
C TRP A 42 -28.24 -11.84 -0.14
N ASP A 43 -29.13 -12.81 0.09
CA ASP A 43 -28.73 -14.17 0.46
C ASP A 43 -28.04 -14.85 -0.74
N SER A 44 -28.61 -14.70 -1.94
CA SER A 44 -28.00 -15.18 -3.18
C SER A 44 -26.65 -14.51 -3.47
N VAL A 45 -26.56 -13.19 -3.30
CA VAL A 45 -25.29 -12.45 -3.49
C VAL A 45 -24.22 -12.89 -2.49
N MET A 46 -24.59 -13.07 -1.22
CA MET A 46 -23.67 -13.56 -0.17
C MET A 46 -23.23 -15.01 -0.40
N GLU A 47 -24.12 -15.88 -0.89
CA GLU A 47 -23.74 -17.24 -1.27
C GLU A 47 -22.77 -17.25 -2.45
N GLN A 48 -23.03 -16.42 -3.47
CA GLN A 48 -22.20 -16.35 -4.68
C GLN A 48 -20.79 -15.78 -4.40
N TYR A 49 -20.67 -14.73 -3.60
CA TYR A 49 -19.42 -13.98 -3.41
C TYR A 49 -18.78 -14.14 -2.02
N GLY A 50 -19.53 -14.63 -1.03
CA GLY A 50 -19.06 -14.78 0.33
C GLY A 50 -18.36 -16.10 0.64
N GLY A 51 -18.43 -17.08 -0.26
CA GLY A 51 -17.69 -18.34 -0.12
C GLY A 51 -16.18 -18.13 -0.26
N GLU A 52 -15.39 -18.90 0.50
CA GLU A 52 -13.93 -18.99 0.32
C GLU A 52 -13.62 -19.62 -1.04
N LYS A 53 -13.57 -18.80 -2.08
CA LYS A 53 -13.10 -19.24 -3.40
C LYS A 53 -11.58 -19.20 -3.41
N GLU A 54 -10.94 -20.28 -3.86
CA GLU A 54 -9.53 -20.23 -4.25
C GLU A 54 -9.40 -19.21 -5.39
N GLY A 55 -8.87 -18.02 -5.08
CA GLY A 55 -8.77 -16.92 -6.04
C GLY A 55 -7.91 -17.29 -7.24
N GLU A 56 -8.23 -16.73 -8.40
CA GLU A 56 -7.46 -16.91 -9.65
C GLU A 56 -5.99 -16.51 -9.46
N GLU A 57 -5.06 -17.32 -10.00
CA GLU A 57 -3.64 -17.00 -10.03
C GLU A 57 -3.37 -15.96 -11.13
N ILE A 58 -2.89 -14.78 -10.74
CA ILE A 58 -2.61 -13.70 -11.69
C ILE A 58 -1.12 -13.37 -11.70
N ASP A 59 -0.57 -13.33 -12.91
CA ASP A 59 0.78 -12.89 -13.21
C ASP A 59 0.89 -11.36 -13.07
N GLU A 60 1.53 -10.87 -12.00
CA GLU A 60 2.12 -9.53 -12.08
C GLU A 60 3.38 -9.62 -12.96
N ALA A 61 3.32 -9.00 -14.14
CA ALA A 61 4.53 -8.43 -14.71
C ALA A 61 5.16 -7.54 -13.63
N SER A 62 6.44 -7.71 -13.36
CA SER A 62 7.20 -6.76 -12.55
C SER A 62 6.83 -5.35 -12.95
N ASP A 63 6.79 -4.39 -12.00
CA ASP A 63 6.67 -2.94 -12.23
C ASP A 63 7.70 -2.41 -13.25
N THR A 64 7.57 -2.82 -14.50
CA THR A 64 8.10 -2.20 -15.70
C THR A 64 6.92 -1.45 -16.24
N GLU A 65 7.04 -0.13 -16.13
CA GLU A 65 6.18 0.84 -16.78
C GLU A 65 5.88 0.38 -18.21
N ASP A 66 4.61 0.46 -18.59
CA ASP A 66 4.03 0.07 -19.88
C ASP A 66 3.90 -1.44 -20.19
N ALA A 67 2.69 -1.97 -19.93
CA ALA A 67 2.13 -3.07 -20.72
C ALA A 67 0.65 -2.77 -21.03
N PRO A 68 0.20 -2.97 -22.29
CA PRO A 68 -1.14 -2.58 -22.71
C PRO A 68 -2.18 -3.55 -22.15
N SER A 69 -3.24 -3.01 -21.56
CA SER A 69 -4.40 -3.80 -21.15
C SER A 69 -5.17 -4.30 -22.37
N THR A 70 -5.63 -5.55 -22.32
CA THR A 70 -6.68 -6.08 -23.19
C THR A 70 -7.92 -5.21 -23.06
N LYS A 71 -8.40 -4.69 -24.20
CA LYS A 71 -9.65 -3.95 -24.31
C LYS A 71 -10.80 -4.87 -23.88
N ASN A 72 -11.41 -4.59 -22.73
CA ASN A 72 -12.81 -4.92 -22.55
C ASN A 72 -13.59 -3.77 -23.19
N GLU A 73 -14.64 -4.13 -23.92
CA GLU A 73 -15.50 -3.18 -24.62
C GLU A 73 -16.03 -2.15 -23.61
N GLU A 74 -15.71 -0.89 -23.88
CA GLU A 74 -16.14 0.28 -23.11
C GLU A 74 -17.59 0.53 -23.51
N ASP A 75 -18.54 0.16 -22.65
CA ASP A 75 -19.91 0.65 -22.75
C ASP A 75 -19.91 2.09 -22.21
N ASP A 76 -19.86 3.05 -23.14
CA ASP A 76 -20.15 4.47 -22.90
C ASP A 76 -21.65 4.63 -22.57
N ASP A 77 -22.05 4.24 -21.36
CA ASP A 77 -23.37 4.58 -20.82
C ASP A 77 -23.31 6.02 -20.25
N ASP A 78 -23.53 6.99 -21.13
CA ASP A 78 -23.75 8.41 -20.84
C ASP A 78 -25.14 8.71 -20.21
N ASP A 79 -25.80 7.71 -19.62
CA ASP A 79 -27.06 7.87 -18.90
C ASP A 79 -26.77 8.17 -17.42
N ALA A 80 -26.28 9.38 -17.16
CA ALA A 80 -26.31 9.98 -15.84
C ALA A 80 -27.76 10.34 -15.48
N ASP A 81 -28.54 9.35 -15.04
CA ASP A 81 -29.70 9.64 -14.21
C ASP A 81 -29.22 10.38 -12.95
N ASP A 82 -29.84 11.52 -12.67
CA ASP A 82 -29.64 12.39 -11.51
C ASP A 82 -29.93 11.65 -10.18
N ASP A 83 -29.10 10.68 -9.79
CA ASP A 83 -29.07 10.15 -8.44
C ASP A 83 -28.11 11.02 -7.61
N ASP A 84 -28.69 11.79 -6.69
CA ASP A 84 -28.05 12.65 -5.67
C ASP A 84 -27.26 11.81 -4.66
N GLY A 85 -26.31 11.02 -5.16
CA GLY A 85 -25.40 10.21 -4.38
C GLY A 85 -24.00 10.78 -4.57
N THR A 86 -23.63 11.80 -3.81
CA THR A 86 -22.24 12.31 -3.78
C THR A 86 -21.29 11.12 -3.68
N PRO A 87 -20.51 10.77 -4.72
CA PRO A 87 -19.70 9.56 -4.70
C PRO A 87 -18.69 9.73 -3.56
N ALA A 88 -18.62 8.72 -2.69
CA ALA A 88 -17.74 8.73 -1.52
C ALA A 88 -16.29 8.97 -1.95
N SER A 89 -15.88 10.24 -1.86
CA SER A 89 -14.60 10.71 -2.34
C SER A 89 -13.50 10.09 -1.49
N SER A 90 -12.62 9.33 -2.14
CA SER A 90 -11.60 8.54 -1.44
C SER A 90 -10.24 8.79 -2.04
N HIS A 91 -9.25 8.90 -1.15
CA HIS A 91 -7.86 9.15 -1.52
C HIS A 91 -7.33 8.09 -2.51
N PRO A 92 -6.35 8.43 -3.37
CA PRO A 92 -5.67 7.45 -4.22
C PRO A 92 -4.96 6.40 -3.36
N ASN A 93 -4.72 5.21 -3.95
CA ASN A 93 -3.94 4.12 -3.34
C ASN A 93 -4.44 3.55 -2.00
N VAL A 94 -5.69 3.84 -1.60
CA VAL A 94 -6.32 3.24 -0.40
C VAL A 94 -6.84 1.81 -0.62
N GLY A 95 -6.66 1.25 -1.82
CA GLY A 95 -7.07 -0.12 -2.14
C GLY A 95 -8.50 -0.28 -2.67
N LYS A 96 -9.13 0.79 -3.19
CA LYS A 96 -10.47 0.73 -3.81
C LYS A 96 -10.64 -0.39 -4.83
N SER A 97 -9.91 -0.30 -5.95
CA SER A 97 -10.01 -1.25 -7.05
C SER A 97 -9.55 -2.65 -6.64
N SER A 98 -8.60 -2.75 -5.69
CA SER A 98 -8.19 -4.02 -5.10
C SER A 98 -9.27 -4.65 -4.23
N LEU A 99 -10.03 -3.85 -3.47
CA LEU A 99 -11.17 -4.31 -2.68
C LEU A 99 -12.28 -4.83 -3.60
N ILE A 100 -12.57 -4.12 -4.70
CA ILE A 100 -13.54 -4.56 -5.71
C ILE A 100 -13.12 -5.91 -6.31
N ASN A 101 -11.88 -6.04 -6.78
CA ASN A 101 -11.38 -7.32 -7.29
C ASN A 101 -11.46 -8.45 -6.24
N SER A 102 -11.23 -8.12 -4.97
CA SER A 102 -11.35 -9.06 -3.86
C SER A 102 -12.80 -9.52 -3.65
N VAL A 103 -13.79 -8.62 -3.73
CA VAL A 103 -15.21 -8.96 -3.66
C VAL A 103 -15.64 -9.83 -4.84
N PHE A 104 -15.17 -9.52 -6.06
CA PHE A 104 -15.47 -10.33 -7.25
C PHE A 104 -14.71 -11.68 -7.28
N GLY A 105 -13.66 -11.84 -6.46
CA GLY A 105 -12.78 -13.01 -6.47
C GLY A 105 -11.89 -13.14 -7.72
N ARG A 106 -11.91 -12.14 -8.60
CA ARG A 106 -11.17 -12.09 -9.88
C ARG A 106 -10.85 -10.64 -10.23
N THR A 107 -9.93 -10.44 -11.18
CA THR A 107 -9.63 -9.09 -11.68
C THR A 107 -10.73 -8.63 -12.63
N VAL A 108 -11.58 -7.72 -12.16
CA VAL A 108 -12.60 -7.04 -12.97
C VAL A 108 -12.19 -5.60 -13.30
N VAL A 109 -11.36 -4.99 -12.46
CA VAL A 109 -10.81 -3.65 -12.66
C VAL A 109 -9.30 -3.66 -12.56
N SER A 110 -8.65 -2.83 -13.37
CA SER A 110 -7.21 -2.66 -13.29
C SER A 110 -6.83 -1.91 -12.01
N ALA A 111 -5.87 -2.45 -11.25
CA ALA A 111 -5.39 -1.84 -10.01
C ALA A 111 -3.88 -1.62 -10.08
N SER A 112 -3.42 -0.46 -9.61
CA SER A 112 -2.00 -0.12 -9.53
C SER A 112 -1.68 0.57 -8.21
N ARG A 113 -0.40 0.54 -7.85
CA ARG A 113 0.15 1.30 -6.71
C ARG A 113 0.46 2.74 -7.06
N THR A 114 0.44 3.08 -8.34
CA THR A 114 0.70 4.45 -8.80
C THR A 114 -0.57 5.28 -8.61
N PRO A 115 -0.48 6.45 -7.95
CA PRO A 115 -1.62 7.35 -7.83
C PRO A 115 -2.14 7.76 -9.22
N GLY A 116 -3.46 7.93 -9.35
CA GLY A 116 -4.09 8.34 -10.62
C GLY A 116 -4.25 7.23 -11.65
N HIS A 117 -4.17 5.95 -11.23
CA HIS A 117 -4.40 4.80 -12.11
C HIS A 117 -5.84 4.72 -12.62
N THR A 118 -6.81 4.72 -11.71
CA THR A 118 -8.23 4.83 -12.06
C THR A 118 -8.54 6.27 -12.43
N LYS A 119 -8.87 6.51 -13.70
CA LYS A 119 -9.15 7.85 -14.24
C LYS A 119 -10.64 8.11 -14.47
N HIS A 120 -11.37 7.05 -14.82
CA HIS A 120 -12.77 7.11 -15.18
C HIS A 120 -13.63 6.46 -14.11
N PHE A 121 -14.86 6.95 -13.98
CA PHE A 121 -15.89 6.30 -13.20
C PHE A 121 -16.39 5.08 -13.97
N GLN A 122 -16.59 3.96 -13.29
CA GLN A 122 -16.99 2.70 -13.91
C GLN A 122 -17.96 1.96 -13.01
N THR A 123 -18.97 1.36 -13.64
CA THR A 123 -20.06 0.64 -12.98
C THR A 123 -19.91 -0.86 -13.21
N LEU A 124 -19.95 -1.65 -12.14
CA LEU A 124 -19.77 -3.10 -12.16
C LEU A 124 -20.99 -3.77 -11.57
N HIS A 125 -21.63 -4.65 -12.33
CA HIS A 125 -22.82 -5.36 -11.88
C HIS A 125 -22.41 -6.57 -11.03
N LEU A 126 -22.80 -6.56 -9.75
CA LEU A 126 -22.66 -7.71 -8.85
C LEU A 126 -23.88 -8.63 -8.98
N SER A 127 -25.05 -8.05 -9.18
CA SER A 127 -26.29 -8.73 -9.57
C SER A 127 -27.10 -7.81 -10.52
N PRO A 128 -28.22 -8.27 -11.10
CA PRO A 128 -29.08 -7.41 -11.93
C PRO A 128 -29.56 -6.14 -11.20
N THR A 129 -29.67 -6.19 -9.87
CA THR A 129 -30.20 -5.09 -9.04
C THR A 129 -29.15 -4.44 -8.14
N LEU A 130 -27.92 -4.98 -8.07
CA LEU A 130 -26.83 -4.43 -7.25
C LEU A 130 -25.59 -4.12 -8.10
N ARG A 131 -25.15 -2.87 -8.03
CA ARG A 131 -23.97 -2.35 -8.75
C ARG A 131 -22.93 -1.86 -7.75
N LEU A 132 -21.65 -2.10 -8.06
CA LEU A 132 -20.50 -1.51 -7.40
C LEU A 132 -19.85 -0.52 -8.36
N CYS A 133 -19.51 0.66 -7.87
CA CYS A 133 -18.85 1.67 -8.68
C CYS A 133 -17.40 1.86 -8.23
N ASP A 134 -16.48 1.92 -9.19
CA ASP A 134 -15.10 2.35 -8.95
C ASP A 134 -14.90 3.72 -9.59
N GLY A 135 -14.15 4.58 -8.93
CA GLY A 135 -13.97 5.95 -9.39
C GLY A 135 -12.57 6.46 -9.12
N PRO A 136 -12.18 7.57 -9.78
CA PRO A 136 -10.88 8.18 -9.58
C PRO A 136 -10.65 8.54 -8.11
N GLY A 137 -9.42 8.36 -7.64
CA GLY A 137 -9.03 8.83 -6.32
C GLY A 137 -8.92 10.35 -6.30
N LEU A 138 -9.70 11.02 -5.45
CA LEU A 138 -9.65 12.47 -5.31
C LEU A 138 -8.80 12.85 -4.11
N VAL A 139 -8.00 13.90 -4.28
CA VAL A 139 -7.18 14.50 -3.22
C VAL A 139 -7.72 15.89 -2.96
N PHE A 140 -8.30 16.11 -1.78
CA PHE A 140 -8.70 17.44 -1.38
C PHE A 140 -7.49 18.29 -0.99
N PRO A 141 -7.52 19.61 -1.21
CA PRO A 141 -6.50 20.52 -0.70
C PRO A 141 -6.33 20.31 0.82
N SER A 142 -5.13 19.88 1.22
CA SER A 142 -4.83 19.48 2.59
C SER A 142 -3.69 20.32 3.13
N LEU A 143 -3.81 20.74 4.40
CA LEU A 143 -2.76 21.46 5.14
C LEU A 143 -1.67 20.52 5.68
N LEU A 144 -1.72 19.24 5.34
CA LEU A 144 -0.72 18.27 5.80
C LEU A 144 0.67 18.57 5.22
N PRO A 145 1.75 18.31 5.97
CA PRO A 145 3.10 18.45 5.43
C PRO A 145 3.31 17.60 4.17
N ARG A 146 4.02 18.15 3.18
CA ARG A 146 4.32 17.46 1.92
C ARG A 146 4.98 16.09 2.14
N ALA A 147 5.88 15.99 3.12
CA ALA A 147 6.51 14.73 3.51
C ALA A 147 5.49 13.64 3.84
N LEU A 148 4.47 13.97 4.64
CA LEU A 148 3.42 13.03 5.02
C LEU A 148 2.56 12.63 3.82
N GLN A 149 2.25 13.57 2.92
CA GLN A 149 1.49 13.27 1.70
C GLN A 149 2.25 12.32 0.76
N ILE A 150 3.59 12.43 0.70
CA ILE A 150 4.44 11.50 -0.04
C ILE A 150 4.41 10.12 0.61
N LEU A 151 4.61 10.05 1.92
CA LEU A 151 4.62 8.81 2.72
C LEU A 151 3.26 8.10 2.78
N SER A 152 2.17 8.83 2.52
CA SER A 152 0.82 8.27 2.41
C SER A 152 0.46 7.82 1.00
N GLY A 153 1.40 7.87 0.05
CA GLY A 153 1.17 7.44 -1.33
C GLY A 153 0.21 8.32 -2.13
N ILE A 154 0.04 9.59 -1.74
CA ILE A 154 -0.75 10.57 -2.53
C ILE A 154 0.04 11.02 -3.76
N TYR A 155 1.34 11.24 -3.59
CA TYR A 155 2.25 11.62 -4.68
C TYR A 155 2.86 10.39 -5.36
N ASN A 156 3.11 10.51 -6.67
CA ASN A 156 3.94 9.53 -7.36
C ASN A 156 5.40 9.72 -6.90
N VAL A 157 5.94 8.73 -6.20
CA VAL A 157 7.31 8.74 -5.66
C VAL A 157 8.34 9.02 -6.77
N ALA A 158 8.13 8.50 -7.99
CA ALA A 158 9.05 8.73 -9.11
C ALA A 158 9.22 10.21 -9.51
N GLN A 159 8.23 11.06 -9.18
CA GLN A 159 8.23 12.49 -9.48
C GLN A 159 8.72 13.36 -8.31
N VAL A 160 9.07 12.73 -7.17
CA VAL A 160 9.57 13.44 -5.99
C VAL A 160 11.03 13.82 -6.22
N GLN A 161 11.26 15.11 -6.51
CA GLN A 161 12.60 15.66 -6.77
C GLN A 161 13.51 15.63 -5.55
N GLU A 162 12.94 15.82 -4.35
CA GLU A 162 13.68 15.90 -3.09
C GLU A 162 13.02 14.93 -2.11
N PRO A 163 13.51 13.67 -2.04
CA PRO A 163 12.92 12.65 -1.18
C PRO A 163 13.47 12.67 0.26
N TYR A 164 14.58 13.35 0.53
CA TYR A 164 15.31 13.27 1.79
C TYR A 164 14.54 13.92 2.95
N THR A 165 13.81 15.00 2.72
CA THR A 165 12.91 15.58 3.74
C THR A 165 11.83 14.58 4.16
N ALA A 166 11.31 13.77 3.25
CA ALA A 166 10.33 12.73 3.57
C ALA A 166 10.97 11.57 4.35
N ILE A 167 12.21 11.19 4.00
CA ILE A 167 12.99 10.21 4.76
C ILE A 167 13.31 10.73 6.16
N HIS A 168 13.67 12.00 6.31
CA HIS A 168 13.92 12.62 7.61
C HIS A 168 12.66 12.60 8.48
N PHE A 169 11.52 13.05 7.93
CA PHE A 169 10.23 13.00 8.64
C PHE A 169 9.85 11.59 9.09
N LEU A 170 10.18 10.58 8.28
CA LEU A 170 10.00 9.17 8.61
C LEU A 170 10.95 8.72 9.73
N ALA A 171 12.24 9.03 9.62
CA ALA A 171 13.29 8.63 10.55
C ALA A 171 13.10 9.22 11.96
N GLU A 172 12.49 10.40 12.08
CA GLU A 172 12.09 10.97 13.38
C GLU A 172 11.05 10.12 14.13
N ARG A 173 10.30 9.25 13.42
CA ARG A 173 9.14 8.52 13.96
C ARG A 173 9.33 7.02 13.93
N VAL A 174 10.20 6.52 13.07
CA VAL A 174 10.48 5.11 12.86
C VAL A 174 12.00 4.95 12.83
N PRO A 175 12.60 4.02 13.59
CA PRO A 175 14.03 3.73 13.51
C PRO A 175 14.34 2.98 12.20
N VAL A 176 14.33 3.71 11.08
CA VAL A 176 14.45 3.18 9.71
C VAL A 176 15.74 2.37 9.55
N GLU A 177 16.84 2.84 10.15
CA GLU A 177 18.13 2.18 10.18
C GLU A 177 18.05 0.78 10.81
N ARG A 178 17.28 0.61 11.88
CA ARG A 178 17.08 -0.70 12.52
C ARG A 178 16.14 -1.56 11.71
N VAL A 179 15.03 -0.99 11.23
CA VAL A 179 14.05 -1.70 10.39
C VAL A 179 14.69 -2.26 9.12
N LEU A 180 15.64 -1.54 8.54
CA LEU A 180 16.35 -1.93 7.32
C LEU A 180 17.70 -2.63 7.59
N ASN A 181 18.06 -2.86 8.86
CA ASN A 181 19.34 -3.45 9.28
C ASN A 181 20.54 -2.77 8.61
N LEU A 182 20.58 -1.44 8.65
CA LEU A 182 21.64 -0.63 8.07
C LEU A 182 22.85 -0.57 9.00
N LYS A 183 24.03 -0.45 8.39
CA LYS A 183 25.27 -0.19 9.09
C LYS A 183 25.71 1.25 8.82
N PRO A 184 26.24 1.97 9.82
CA PRO A 184 26.70 3.34 9.61
C PRO A 184 27.72 3.43 8.45
N PRO A 185 27.58 4.39 7.52
CA PRO A 185 28.39 4.46 6.30
C PRO A 185 29.88 4.77 6.51
N HIS A 186 30.31 5.07 7.75
CA HIS A 186 31.71 5.36 8.11
C HIS A 186 32.20 4.62 9.36
N HIS A 187 31.54 3.53 9.75
CA HIS A 187 31.93 2.78 10.94
C HIS A 187 33.32 2.16 10.78
N THR A 188 34.28 2.58 11.61
CA THR A 188 35.56 1.88 11.71
C THR A 188 35.47 0.77 12.77
N ALA A 189 36.19 -0.34 12.58
CA ALA A 189 36.18 -1.45 13.51
C ALA A 189 36.76 -1.02 14.87
N GLY A 190 35.91 -0.60 15.79
CA GLY A 190 36.29 -0.08 17.11
C GLY A 190 35.28 0.90 17.72
N ASP A 191 34.44 1.53 16.90
CA ASP A 191 33.41 2.45 17.39
C ASP A 191 32.22 1.66 17.96
N ALA A 192 31.69 2.08 19.11
CA ALA A 192 30.47 1.48 19.64
C ALA A 192 29.30 1.88 18.71
N ASP A 193 28.60 0.88 18.16
CA ASP A 193 27.45 1.06 17.24
C ASP A 193 26.32 1.95 17.81
N HIS A 194 26.31 2.18 19.13
CA HIS A 194 25.18 2.81 19.83
C HIS A 194 25.15 4.35 19.78
N ASP A 195 26.26 5.03 19.47
CA ASP A 195 26.36 6.50 19.55
C ASP A 195 26.37 7.21 18.18
N TYR A 196 26.18 6.48 17.08
CA TYR A 196 26.14 7.09 15.76
C TYR A 196 24.81 7.81 15.52
N GLU A 197 24.88 9.13 15.28
CA GLU A 197 23.72 9.95 14.94
C GLU A 197 23.39 9.80 13.45
N TRP A 198 22.24 9.20 13.15
CA TRP A 198 21.80 8.96 11.78
C TRP A 198 21.14 10.20 11.18
N SER A 199 21.67 10.67 10.04
CA SER A 199 20.93 11.60 9.18
C SER A 199 20.09 10.85 8.12
N ALA A 200 19.13 11.56 7.51
CA ALA A 200 18.39 11.02 6.37
C ALA A 200 19.30 10.66 5.19
N TRP A 201 20.42 11.39 5.04
CA TRP A 201 21.43 11.09 4.03
C TRP A 201 22.15 9.78 4.34
N ASP A 202 22.60 9.58 5.59
CA ASP A 202 23.33 8.37 6.01
C ASP A 202 22.47 7.12 5.85
N ILE A 203 21.16 7.22 6.17
CA ILE A 203 20.19 6.13 5.94
C ILE A 203 20.15 5.76 4.45
N CYS A 204 20.04 6.76 3.57
CA CYS A 204 19.94 6.50 2.14
C CYS A 204 21.26 6.00 1.55
N GLU A 205 22.39 6.51 2.02
CA GLU A 205 23.73 6.07 1.60
C GLU A 205 24.03 4.63 2.07
N ALA A 206 23.79 4.33 3.35
CA ALA A 206 23.94 2.98 3.88
C ALA A 206 23.04 1.97 3.16
N PHE A 207 21.79 2.35 2.86
CA PHE A 207 20.88 1.51 2.07
C PHE A 207 21.37 1.35 0.62
N ALA A 208 21.88 2.40 -0.01
CA ALA A 208 22.47 2.33 -1.35
C ALA A 208 23.66 1.35 -1.38
N ILE A 209 24.57 1.43 -0.40
CA ILE A 209 25.71 0.52 -0.26
C ILE A 209 25.23 -0.92 -0.04
N GLN A 210 24.31 -1.15 0.90
CA GLN A 210 23.74 -2.46 1.21
C GLN A 210 23.09 -3.12 -0.01
N ARG A 211 22.45 -2.32 -0.88
CA ARG A 211 21.78 -2.79 -2.11
C ARG A 211 22.68 -2.80 -3.36
N GLY A 212 23.92 -2.30 -3.25
CA GLY A 212 24.83 -2.14 -4.39
C GLY A 212 24.36 -1.10 -5.41
N PHE A 213 23.58 -0.10 -4.99
CA PHE A 213 23.18 1.01 -5.84
C PHE A 213 24.34 1.97 -5.98
N MET A 214 24.98 1.95 -7.16
CA MET A 214 26.13 2.80 -7.48
C MET A 214 25.83 3.65 -8.71
N THR A 215 26.30 4.89 -8.70
CA THR A 215 26.24 5.78 -9.86
C THR A 215 27.14 5.26 -10.97
N ALA A 216 26.63 5.25 -12.21
CA ALA A 216 27.41 4.79 -13.37
C ALA A 216 28.69 5.62 -13.58
N ARG A 217 28.63 6.91 -13.23
CA ARG A 217 29.78 7.81 -13.24
C ARG A 217 30.31 7.94 -11.81
N GLY A 218 31.54 7.49 -11.57
CA GLY A 218 32.26 7.69 -10.31
C GLY A 218 32.07 6.62 -9.23
N ALA A 219 31.25 5.59 -9.46
CA ALA A 219 31.07 4.46 -8.53
C ALA A 219 30.77 4.89 -7.09
N ARG A 220 30.01 5.98 -6.93
CA ARG A 220 29.55 6.46 -5.62
C ARG A 220 28.17 5.87 -5.31
N PRO A 221 27.78 5.74 -4.04
CA PRO A 221 26.44 5.29 -3.69
C PRO A 221 25.36 6.17 -4.34
N ASP A 222 24.37 5.54 -4.98
CA ASP A 222 23.23 6.24 -5.60
C ASP A 222 22.13 6.47 -4.55
N VAL A 223 22.34 7.55 -3.79
CA VAL A 223 21.50 7.96 -2.65
C VAL A 223 20.08 8.33 -3.09
N SER A 224 19.91 8.92 -4.27
CA SER A 224 18.59 9.30 -4.80
C SER A 224 17.73 8.07 -5.14
N ARG A 225 18.34 7.07 -5.79
CA ARG A 225 17.68 5.79 -6.07
C ARG A 225 17.32 5.05 -4.78
N ALA A 226 18.22 5.07 -3.79
CA ALA A 226 17.96 4.49 -2.48
C ALA A 226 16.77 5.17 -1.77
N ALA A 227 16.76 6.50 -1.70
CA ALA A 227 15.67 7.26 -1.09
C ALA A 227 14.31 6.96 -1.74
N ASN A 228 14.26 6.98 -3.07
CA ASN A 228 13.06 6.60 -3.82
C ASN A 228 12.58 5.18 -3.51
N GLN A 229 13.51 4.23 -3.40
CA GLN A 229 13.18 2.85 -3.06
C GLN A 229 12.63 2.75 -1.63
N ILE A 230 13.22 3.44 -0.65
CA ILE A 230 12.72 3.44 0.73
C ILE A 230 11.30 4.02 0.80
N LEU A 231 11.03 5.14 0.11
CA LEU A 231 9.67 5.70 0.05
C LEU A 231 8.66 4.73 -0.56
N ARG A 232 9.04 3.98 -1.60
CA ARG A 232 8.21 2.91 -2.16
C ARG A 232 7.98 1.79 -1.14
N MET A 233 8.99 1.41 -0.36
CA MET A 233 8.87 0.41 0.71
C MET A 233 7.87 0.85 1.79
N VAL A 234 7.86 2.15 2.14
CA VAL A 234 6.86 2.71 3.07
C VAL A 234 5.45 2.60 2.49
N ASN A 235 5.25 3.04 1.24
CA ASN A 235 3.93 2.96 0.58
C ASN A 235 3.44 1.51 0.39
N MET A 236 4.36 0.54 0.35
CA MET A 236 4.04 -0.90 0.31
C MET A 236 3.80 -1.51 1.69
N GLY A 237 3.96 -0.74 2.78
CA GLY A 237 3.82 -1.22 4.15
C GLY A 237 5.00 -2.06 4.65
N GLN A 238 6.13 -2.12 3.92
CA GLN A 238 7.33 -2.83 4.36
C GLN A 238 8.09 -2.07 5.45
N VAL A 239 8.01 -0.75 5.43
CA VAL A 239 8.43 0.12 6.53
C VAL A 239 7.17 0.78 7.08
N LEU A 240 6.75 0.35 8.28
CA LEU A 240 5.47 0.75 8.84
C LEU A 240 5.56 2.13 9.52
N LEU A 241 4.95 3.12 8.91
CA LEU A 241 4.60 4.38 9.58
C LEU A 241 3.17 4.29 10.10
N SER A 242 2.98 4.41 11.42
CA SER A 242 1.65 4.40 12.03
C SER A 242 1.47 5.56 13.00
N PHE A 243 0.29 6.17 12.96
CA PHE A 243 -0.12 7.18 13.93
C PHE A 243 -1.08 6.54 14.94
N LYS A 244 -0.84 6.78 16.21
CA LYS A 244 -1.72 6.30 17.27
C LYS A 244 -2.85 7.30 17.50
N PRO A 245 -4.07 6.83 17.83
CA PRO A 245 -5.19 7.74 18.07
C PRO A 245 -4.93 8.64 19.30
N PRO A 246 -5.63 9.78 19.41
CA PRO A 246 -5.53 10.63 20.60
C PRO A 246 -5.79 9.85 21.89
N GLY A 247 -4.97 10.08 22.90
CA GLY A 247 -5.07 9.38 24.19
C GLY A 247 -4.65 7.91 24.16
N PHE A 248 -4.04 7.42 23.08
CA PHE A 248 -3.55 6.05 23.02
C PHE A 248 -2.50 5.76 24.10
N TYR A 249 -1.53 6.67 24.25
CA TYR A 249 -0.44 6.52 25.24
C TYR A 249 -0.85 6.86 26.67
N SER A 250 -2.02 7.48 26.89
CA SER A 250 -2.48 7.82 28.24
C SER A 250 -3.37 6.74 28.87
N LYS A 251 -3.76 5.70 28.11
CA LYS A 251 -4.59 4.61 28.62
C LYS A 251 -3.74 3.54 29.33
N PRO A 252 -4.16 3.04 30.51
CA PRO A 252 -3.42 2.00 31.24
C PRO A 252 -3.14 0.74 30.41
N GLY A 253 -4.07 0.37 29.53
CA GLY A 253 -3.93 -0.82 28.67
C GLY A 253 -2.75 -0.77 27.70
N TYR A 254 -2.27 0.43 27.32
CA TYR A 254 -1.09 0.55 26.47
C TYR A 254 0.19 0.11 27.19
N TYR A 255 0.39 0.58 28.42
CA TYR A 255 1.57 0.26 29.22
C TYR A 255 1.56 -1.21 29.65
N LEU A 256 0.40 -1.75 30.05
CA LEU A 256 0.26 -3.18 30.33
C LEU A 256 0.65 -4.04 29.13
N LYS A 257 0.21 -3.67 27.92
CA LYS A 257 0.57 -4.39 26.71
C LYS A 257 2.08 -4.31 26.42
N LYS A 258 2.68 -3.14 26.62
CA LYS A 258 4.13 -2.96 26.48
C LYS A 258 4.94 -3.83 27.43
N GLU A 259 4.51 -3.95 28.68
CA GLU A 259 5.18 -4.80 29.68
C GLU A 259 5.09 -6.28 29.29
N ILE A 260 3.91 -6.73 28.83
CA ILE A 260 3.70 -8.10 28.34
C ILE A 260 4.56 -8.38 27.10
N ASP A 261 4.58 -7.46 26.13
CA ASP A 261 5.35 -7.62 24.89
C ASP A 261 6.86 -7.66 25.20
N ALA A 262 7.36 -6.82 26.11
CA ALA A 262 8.75 -6.83 26.55
C ALA A 262 9.14 -8.12 27.29
N GLN A 263 8.25 -8.66 28.13
CA GLN A 263 8.45 -9.95 28.78
C GLN A 263 8.51 -11.09 27.75
N ASN A 264 7.65 -11.08 26.74
CA ASN A 264 7.64 -12.07 25.68
C ASN A 264 8.89 -12.02 24.79
N GLU A 265 9.37 -10.82 24.44
CA GLU A 265 10.64 -10.65 23.70
C GLU A 265 11.84 -11.16 24.50
N SER A 266 11.87 -10.91 25.82
CA SER A 266 12.93 -11.43 26.68
C SER A 266 12.91 -12.97 26.78
N ALA A 267 11.73 -13.59 26.80
CA ALA A 267 11.58 -15.03 26.84
C ALA A 267 12.02 -15.71 25.53
N LEU A 268 11.85 -15.04 24.38
CA LEU A 268 12.27 -15.53 23.06
C LEU A 268 13.79 -15.40 22.79
N SER A 269 14.51 -14.64 23.63
CA SER A 269 15.97 -14.46 23.52
C SER A 269 16.80 -15.43 24.37
N VAL A 270 16.15 -16.34 25.11
CA VAL A 270 16.78 -17.27 26.06
C VAL A 270 16.83 -18.72 25.52
N ASP A 271 16.25 -18.98 24.34
CA ASP A 271 16.37 -20.24 23.58
C ASP A 271 17.27 -20.06 22.33
#